data_AF-A0A3B1CJ87-F1
#
_entry.id   AF-A0A3B1CJ87-F1
#
_cell.length_a   1.000
_cell.length_b   1.000
_cell.length_c   1.000
_cell.angle_alpha   90.00
_cell.angle_beta   90.00
_cell.angle_gamma   90.00
#
_symmetry.space_group_name_H-M   'P 1'
#
loop_
_entity.id
_entity.type
_entity.pdbx_description
1 polymer ?
#
loop_
_entity_poly.entity_id
_entity_poly.type
_entity_poly.pdbx_seq_one_letter_code
_entity_poly.pdbx_strand_id
1 'polypeptide(L)'
;DNKSITSLKNINYLTNLTVLYLRDNNINDVSYLSSLKNLTKLDLSYNRIRDVSPLGGLRELTVLDLQVNRIGGQGVGNIASLGALPNLVARNSLVLSENVGMSCFELKNLLLQLTRGQVNPSVAADGVTCTNP
;
A
#
# COMPACT_ATOMS: atom_id res chain seq x y z
N ASP A 1 5.61 -13.28 -15.82
CA ASP A 1 4.31 -12.60 -15.73
C ASP A 1 3.20 -13.63 -15.57
N ASN A 2 2.70 -13.81 -14.36
CA ASN A 2 1.63 -14.76 -14.08
C ASN A 2 0.43 -13.96 -13.56
N LYS A 3 -0.58 -13.72 -14.40
CA LYS A 3 -1.67 -12.75 -14.16
C LYS A 3 -2.82 -13.32 -13.30
N SER A 4 -2.53 -14.27 -12.42
CA SER A 4 -3.57 -15.14 -11.84
C SER A 4 -3.36 -15.52 -10.38
N ILE A 5 -2.37 -14.95 -9.68
CA ILE A 5 -2.27 -15.17 -8.24
C ILE A 5 -3.40 -14.41 -7.56
N THR A 6 -4.26 -15.15 -6.86
CA THR A 6 -5.36 -14.60 -6.05
C THR A 6 -5.11 -14.80 -4.56
N SER A 7 -4.29 -15.79 -4.20
CA SER A 7 -4.04 -16.20 -2.82
C SER A 7 -2.55 -16.27 -2.53
N LEU A 8 -2.19 -15.77 -1.35
CA LEU A 8 -0.84 -15.81 -0.79
C LEU A 8 -0.71 -16.85 0.32
N LYS A 9 -1.64 -17.82 0.37
CA LYS A 9 -1.60 -18.88 1.38
C LYS A 9 -0.24 -19.57 1.38
N ASN A 10 0.28 -19.84 2.57
CA ASN A 10 1.59 -20.46 2.83
C ASN A 10 2.82 -19.57 2.54
N ILE A 11 2.67 -18.35 2.00
CA ILE A 11 3.84 -17.47 1.83
C ILE A 11 4.48 -17.11 3.18
N ASN A 12 3.71 -17.17 4.26
CA ASN A 12 4.11 -16.89 5.64
C ASN A 12 5.23 -17.83 6.15
N TYR A 13 5.48 -18.96 5.49
CA TYR A 13 6.61 -19.85 5.80
C TYR A 13 7.95 -19.34 5.26
N LEU A 14 7.94 -18.41 4.30
CA LEU A 14 9.14 -17.87 3.67
C LEU A 14 9.71 -16.68 4.48
N THR A 15 9.93 -16.89 5.77
CA THR A 15 10.26 -15.83 6.75
C THR A 15 11.57 -15.10 6.47
N ASN A 16 12.45 -15.69 5.67
CA ASN A 16 13.72 -15.08 5.25
C ASN A 16 13.62 -14.24 3.97
N LEU A 17 12.42 -14.07 3.39
CA LEU A 17 12.24 -13.20 2.23
C LEU A 17 12.57 -11.76 2.56
N THR A 18 13.43 -11.17 1.73
CA THR A 18 13.81 -9.75 1.81
C THR A 18 13.18 -8.92 0.71
N VAL A 19 12.82 -9.54 -0.42
CA VAL A 19 12.23 -8.88 -1.59
C VAL A 19 11.12 -9.77 -2.14
N LEU A 20 9.97 -9.16 -2.45
CA LEU A 20 8.83 -9.86 -3.01
C LEU A 20 8.14 -9.01 -4.09
N TYR A 21 8.04 -9.55 -5.30
CA TYR A 21 7.36 -8.94 -6.44
C TYR A 21 6.09 -9.72 -6.77
N LEU A 22 4.94 -9.05 -6.64
CA LEU A 22 3.60 -9.61 -6.87
C LEU A 22 2.75 -8.69 -7.77
N ARG A 23 3.42 -7.83 -8.56
CA ARG A 23 2.78 -6.94 -9.53
C ARG A 23 1.91 -7.68 -10.54
N ASP A 24 0.84 -7.03 -10.99
CA ASP A 24 -0.05 -7.50 -12.07
C ASP A 24 -0.68 -8.86 -11.74
N ASN A 25 -1.41 -8.89 -10.62
CA ASN A 25 -2.09 -10.06 -10.09
C ASN A 25 -3.53 -9.73 -9.65
N ASN A 26 -4.21 -10.69 -9.06
CA ASN A 26 -5.59 -10.55 -8.57
C ASN A 26 -5.66 -10.67 -7.04
N ILE A 27 -4.59 -10.30 -6.33
CA ILE A 27 -4.49 -10.38 -4.87
C ILE A 27 -5.41 -9.32 -4.26
N ASN A 28 -6.19 -9.71 -3.26
CA ASN A 28 -7.03 -8.81 -2.48
C ASN A 28 -6.76 -8.90 -0.96
N ASP A 29 -6.13 -9.98 -0.51
CA ASP A 29 -5.82 -10.28 0.88
C ASP A 29 -4.30 -10.44 1.05
N VAL A 30 -3.72 -9.51 1.82
CA VAL A 30 -2.29 -9.47 2.15
C VAL A 30 -2.01 -9.89 3.59
N SER A 31 -3.00 -10.43 4.31
CA SER A 31 -2.84 -10.86 5.72
C SER A 31 -1.70 -11.85 5.93
N TYR A 32 -1.46 -12.73 4.93
CA TYR A 32 -0.38 -13.71 4.94
C TYR A 32 1.03 -13.11 4.88
N LEU A 33 1.18 -11.82 4.50
CA LEU A 33 2.47 -11.13 4.47
C LEU A 33 2.90 -10.61 5.85
N SER A 34 1.98 -10.54 6.82
CA SER A 34 2.22 -9.92 8.12
C SER A 34 3.36 -10.53 8.93
N SER A 35 3.71 -11.81 8.68
CA SER A 35 4.81 -12.52 9.34
C SER A 35 6.17 -12.32 8.68
N LEU A 36 6.24 -11.74 7.48
CA LEU A 36 7.47 -11.62 6.69
C LEU A 36 8.30 -10.41 7.11
N LYS A 37 8.71 -10.38 8.38
CA LYS A 37 9.34 -9.22 9.03
C LYS A 37 10.64 -8.73 8.41
N ASN A 38 11.31 -9.59 7.64
CA ASN A 38 12.56 -9.28 6.94
C ASN A 38 12.36 -8.62 5.58
N LEU A 39 11.11 -8.42 5.13
CA LEU A 39 10.85 -7.76 3.85
C LEU A 39 11.32 -6.31 3.87
N THR A 40 12.21 -6.01 2.93
CA THR A 40 12.75 -4.67 2.68
C THR A 40 12.11 -4.02 1.46
N LYS A 41 11.65 -4.83 0.49
CA LYS A 41 10.98 -4.37 -0.74
C LYS A 41 9.77 -5.24 -1.07
N LEU A 42 8.63 -4.60 -1.31
CA LEU A 42 7.37 -5.25 -1.65
C LEU A 42 6.67 -4.50 -2.79
N ASP A 43 6.47 -5.18 -3.92
CA ASP A 43 5.67 -4.65 -5.03
C ASP A 43 4.34 -5.41 -5.12
N LEU A 44 3.26 -4.71 -4.84
CA LEU A 44 1.88 -5.18 -4.91
C LEU A 44 1.07 -4.35 -5.93
N SER A 45 1.73 -3.62 -6.82
CA SER A 45 1.05 -2.79 -7.81
C SER A 45 0.18 -3.63 -8.77
N TYR A 46 -0.87 -3.03 -9.33
CA TYR A 46 -1.81 -3.70 -10.24
C TYR A 46 -2.43 -4.96 -9.61
N ASN A 47 -3.07 -4.77 -8.46
CA ASN A 47 -3.80 -5.81 -7.73
C ASN A 47 -5.21 -5.31 -7.35
N ARG A 48 -5.88 -6.01 -6.43
CA ARG A 48 -7.26 -5.68 -5.98
C ARG A 48 -7.32 -5.47 -4.46
N ILE A 49 -6.21 -5.01 -3.86
CA ILE A 49 -6.06 -4.84 -2.42
C ILE A 49 -6.90 -3.66 -1.95
N ARG A 50 -7.61 -3.86 -0.84
CA ARG A 50 -8.41 -2.81 -0.17
C ARG A 50 -7.89 -2.45 1.21
N ASP A 51 -7.31 -3.43 1.90
CA ASP A 51 -6.78 -3.29 3.25
C ASP A 51 -5.28 -3.61 3.27
N VAL A 52 -4.50 -2.66 3.78
CA VAL A 52 -3.04 -2.76 3.95
C VAL A 52 -2.62 -2.80 5.41
N SER A 53 -3.57 -2.79 6.36
CA SER A 53 -3.30 -2.89 7.80
C SER A 53 -2.39 -4.06 8.19
N PRO A 54 -2.43 -5.24 7.54
CA PRO A 54 -1.52 -6.33 7.89
C PRO A 54 -0.04 -6.03 7.62
N LEU A 55 0.27 -5.03 6.80
CA LEU A 55 1.63 -4.63 6.45
C LEU A 55 2.26 -3.67 7.47
N GLY A 56 1.49 -3.06 8.37
CA GLY A 56 1.98 -2.07 9.34
C GLY A 56 3.04 -2.61 10.33
N GLY A 57 3.17 -3.93 10.44
CA GLY A 57 4.19 -4.58 11.25
C GLY A 57 5.51 -4.92 10.52
N LEU A 58 5.68 -4.55 9.26
CA LEU A 58 6.87 -4.86 8.45
C LEU A 58 7.95 -3.78 8.61
N ARG A 59 8.59 -3.75 9.79
CA ARG A 59 9.47 -2.65 10.21
C ARG A 59 10.72 -2.44 9.34
N GLU A 60 11.18 -3.48 8.66
CA GLU A 60 12.32 -3.41 7.73
C GLU A 60 11.93 -2.92 6.33
N LEU A 61 10.63 -2.69 6.07
CA LEU A 61 10.15 -2.31 4.76
C LEU A 61 10.59 -0.89 4.41
N THR A 62 11.38 -0.79 3.34
CA THR A 62 11.94 0.47 2.83
C THR A 62 11.25 0.92 1.55
N VAL A 63 10.74 -0.04 0.75
CA VAL A 63 10.05 0.21 -0.51
C VAL A 63 8.75 -0.58 -0.53
N LEU A 64 7.65 0.12 -0.80
CA LEU A 64 6.33 -0.46 -1.00
C LEU A 64 5.67 0.16 -2.23
N ASP A 65 5.25 -0.67 -3.18
CA ASP A 65 4.42 -0.25 -4.32
C ASP A 65 3.00 -0.83 -4.19
N LEU A 66 2.01 0.06 -4.21
CA LEU A 66 0.58 -0.24 -4.14
C LEU A 66 -0.19 0.45 -5.27
N GLN A 67 0.48 0.96 -6.31
CA GLN A 67 -0.17 1.58 -7.46
C GLN A 67 -1.26 0.69 -8.04
N VAL A 68 -2.36 1.27 -8.50
CA VAL A 68 -3.45 0.54 -9.18
C VAL A 68 -3.95 -0.63 -8.32
N ASN A 69 -4.36 -0.30 -7.09
CA ASN A 69 -5.11 -1.20 -6.20
C ASN A 69 -6.52 -0.64 -5.98
N ARG A 70 -7.27 -1.21 -5.02
CA ARG A 70 -8.64 -0.80 -4.68
C ARG A 70 -8.75 -0.19 -3.30
N ILE A 71 -7.73 0.58 -2.90
CA ILE A 71 -7.67 1.20 -1.58
C ILE A 71 -8.65 2.39 -1.59
N GLY A 72 -9.84 2.19 -1.04
CA GLY A 72 -10.88 3.21 -0.86
C GLY A 72 -10.86 3.82 0.55
N GLY A 73 -11.91 4.56 0.93
CA GLY A 73 -11.96 5.33 2.19
C GLY A 73 -11.60 4.55 3.47
N GLN A 74 -12.07 3.31 3.62
CA GLN A 74 -11.68 2.47 4.77
C GLN A 74 -10.19 2.07 4.74
N GLY A 75 -9.65 1.78 3.56
CA GLY A 75 -8.25 1.42 3.39
C GLY A 75 -7.30 2.61 3.62
N VAL A 76 -7.76 3.84 3.40
CA VAL A 76 -7.02 5.07 3.66
C VAL A 76 -6.66 5.23 5.12
N GLY A 77 -7.60 4.96 6.04
CA GLY A 77 -7.31 4.93 7.47
C GLY A 77 -6.22 3.91 7.83
N ASN A 78 -6.22 2.76 7.15
CA ASN A 78 -5.24 1.70 7.38
C ASN A 78 -3.85 2.04 6.83
N ILE A 79 -3.75 2.91 5.82
CA ILE A 79 -2.46 3.42 5.34
C ILE A 79 -1.74 4.21 6.45
N ALA A 80 -2.44 4.87 7.37
CA ALA A 80 -1.81 5.54 8.51
C ALA A 80 -0.92 4.59 9.34
N SER A 81 -1.25 3.29 9.39
CA SER A 81 -0.41 2.28 10.05
C SER A 81 0.96 2.10 9.37
N LEU A 82 1.06 2.38 8.07
CA LEU A 82 2.33 2.38 7.33
C LEU A 82 3.19 3.60 7.66
N GLY A 83 2.58 4.70 8.10
CA GLY A 83 3.31 5.91 8.55
C GLY A 83 4.17 5.66 9.78
N ALA A 84 3.87 4.61 10.56
CA ALA A 84 4.67 4.18 11.69
C ALA A 84 5.94 3.40 11.28
N LEU A 85 6.12 3.06 10.00
CA LEU A 85 7.28 2.31 9.53
C LEU A 85 8.52 3.22 9.50
N PRO A 86 9.60 2.86 10.23
CA PRO A 86 10.71 3.75 10.47
C PRO A 86 11.58 4.00 9.24
N ASN A 87 11.53 3.13 8.22
CA ASN A 87 12.41 3.19 7.06
C ASN A 87 11.66 3.30 5.73
N LEU A 88 10.33 3.38 5.76
CA LEU A 88 9.53 3.37 4.54
C LEU A 88 9.72 4.69 3.78
N VAL A 89 10.34 4.59 2.60
CA VAL A 89 10.34 5.66 1.61
C VAL A 89 9.20 5.34 0.66
N ALA A 90 8.03 5.92 0.90
CA ALA A 90 6.86 5.72 0.05
C ALA A 90 7.07 6.41 -1.32
N ARG A 91 7.96 5.90 -2.17
CA ARG A 91 8.16 6.44 -3.53
C ARG A 91 6.98 6.02 -4.40
N ASN A 92 6.01 6.94 -4.57
CA ASN A 92 4.99 6.94 -5.64
C ASN A 92 3.87 5.88 -5.60
N SER A 93 3.33 5.53 -4.43
CA SER A 93 2.59 4.26 -4.33
C SER A 93 1.15 4.31 -3.82
N LEU A 94 0.51 5.47 -3.68
CA LEU A 94 -0.88 5.52 -3.22
C LEU A 94 -1.79 6.08 -4.30
N VAL A 95 -2.27 5.18 -5.17
CA VAL A 95 -3.39 5.47 -6.05
C VAL A 95 -4.65 4.96 -5.37
N LEU A 96 -5.51 5.88 -4.97
CA LEU A 96 -6.81 5.59 -4.40
C LEU A 96 -7.80 5.45 -5.56
N SER A 97 -8.50 4.32 -5.66
CA SER A 97 -9.32 4.07 -6.85
C SER A 97 -10.76 4.60 -6.75
N GLU A 98 -11.15 5.16 -5.60
CA GLU A 98 -12.54 5.46 -5.28
C GLU A 98 -12.67 6.72 -4.42
N ASN A 99 -13.90 7.21 -4.23
CA ASN A 99 -14.18 8.29 -3.29
C ASN A 99 -13.78 7.86 -1.87
N VAL A 100 -12.81 8.56 -1.30
CA VAL A 100 -12.24 8.21 0.00
C VAL A 100 -13.07 8.68 1.18
N GLY A 101 -14.14 9.45 0.96
CA GLY A 101 -14.98 9.99 2.03
C GLY A 101 -14.25 10.95 2.96
N MET A 102 -13.08 11.46 2.53
CA MET A 102 -12.26 12.44 3.23
C MET A 102 -12.18 13.71 2.40
N SER A 103 -12.01 14.85 3.07
CA SER A 103 -11.74 16.11 2.38
C SER A 103 -10.40 16.05 1.65
N CYS A 104 -10.26 16.82 0.58
CA CYS A 104 -8.98 16.92 -0.14
C CYS A 104 -7.83 17.42 0.76
N PHE A 105 -8.14 18.18 1.80
CA PHE A 105 -7.18 18.65 2.80
C PHE A 105 -6.68 17.51 3.71
N GLU A 106 -7.59 16.72 4.28
CA GLU A 106 -7.24 15.57 5.13
C GLU A 106 -6.47 14.51 4.34
N LEU A 107 -6.91 14.24 3.11
CA LEU A 107 -6.23 13.31 2.23
C LEU A 107 -4.79 13.77 1.92
N LYS A 108 -4.61 15.05 1.58
CA LYS A 108 -3.29 15.64 1.33
C LYS A 108 -2.39 15.54 2.57
N ASN A 109 -2.89 15.86 3.75
CA ASN A 109 -2.10 15.81 4.99
C ASN A 109 -1.68 14.39 5.35
N LEU A 110 -2.59 13.42 5.23
CA LEU A 110 -2.27 12.02 5.44
C LEU A 110 -1.16 11.56 4.49
N LEU A 111 -1.27 11.90 3.20
CA LEU A 111 -0.25 11.56 2.20
C LEU A 111 1.09 12.27 2.45
N LEU A 112 1.10 13.49 2.94
CA LEU A 112 2.34 14.18 3.35
C LEU A 112 3.02 13.49 4.52
N GLN A 113 2.26 13.03 5.53
CA GLN A 113 2.79 12.29 6.68
C GLN A 113 3.44 10.97 6.27
N LEU A 114 2.83 10.25 5.33
CA LEU A 114 3.28 8.94 4.86
C LEU A 114 4.55 8.99 4.01
N THR A 115 4.91 10.17 3.52
CA THR A 115 5.93 10.31 2.48
C THR A 115 7.18 11.04 2.96
N ARG A 116 7.19 11.48 4.23
CA ARG A 116 8.29 12.25 4.84
C ARG A 116 8.77 13.41 3.94
N GLY A 117 7.84 14.00 3.18
CA GLY A 117 8.12 15.09 2.25
C GLY A 117 8.81 14.72 0.94
N GLN A 118 8.96 13.43 0.59
CA GLN A 118 9.65 12.98 -0.62
C GLN A 118 8.73 12.55 -1.79
N VAL A 119 7.41 12.68 -1.65
CA VAL A 119 6.47 12.36 -2.74
C VAL A 119 6.04 13.59 -3.49
N ASN A 120 6.19 13.51 -4.81
CA ASN A 120 5.54 14.39 -5.76
C ASN A 120 4.02 14.26 -5.56
N PRO A 121 3.30 15.34 -5.20
CA PRO A 121 1.88 15.32 -4.90
C PRO A 121 0.97 15.07 -6.12
N SER A 122 1.44 14.35 -7.14
CA SER A 122 0.60 13.76 -8.20
C SER A 122 -0.26 12.59 -7.68
N VAL A 123 -0.75 12.74 -6.45
CA VAL A 123 -1.85 12.00 -5.82
C VAL A 123 -3.07 11.96 -6.73
N ALA A 124 -3.20 12.92 -7.65
CA ALA A 124 -4.13 12.87 -8.75
C ALA A 124 -3.55 12.06 -9.92
N ALA A 125 -3.46 10.73 -9.77
CA ALA A 125 -3.62 9.87 -10.93
C ALA A 125 -5.13 9.69 -11.11
N ASP A 126 -5.62 9.90 -12.33
CA ASP A 126 -7.04 9.94 -12.73
C ASP A 126 -7.97 9.06 -11.88
N GLY A 127 -8.96 9.66 -11.22
CA GLY A 127 -10.07 8.94 -10.56
C GLY A 127 -10.18 9.05 -9.04
N VAL A 128 -9.18 9.59 -8.33
CA VAL A 128 -9.32 9.91 -6.89
C VAL A 128 -10.27 11.09 -6.73
N THR A 129 -11.45 10.86 -6.16
CA THR A 129 -12.35 11.95 -5.75
C THR A 129 -12.31 12.08 -4.23
N CYS A 130 -11.87 13.24 -3.74
CA CYS A 130 -12.04 13.64 -2.36
C CYS A 130 -13.21 14.62 -2.29
N THR A 131 -13.83 14.77 -1.12
CA THR A 131 -14.84 15.82 -0.96
C THR A 131 -14.14 17.19 -0.97
N ASN A 132 -14.64 18.13 -1.79
CA ASN A 132 -14.20 19.52 -1.69
C ASN A 132 -14.62 20.08 -0.32
N PRO A 133 -13.86 21.04 0.25
CA PRO A 133 -14.21 21.69 1.51
C PRO A 133 -15.57 22.39 1.43
#